data_AF-A0AA43QIU7-F1
#
_entry.id   AF-A0AA43QIU7-F1
#
_cell.length_a   1.000
_cell.length_b   1.000
_cell.length_c   1.000
_cell.angle_alpha   90.00
_cell.angle_beta   90.00
_cell.angle_gamma   90.00
#
_symmetry.space_group_name_H-M   'P 1'
#
loop_
_entity.id
_entity.type
_entity.pdbx_description
1 polymer ?
#
loop_
_entity_poly.entity_id
_entity_poly.type
_entity_poly.pdbx_seq_one_letter_code
_entity_poly.pdbx_strand_id
1 'polypeptide(L)'
;MIKPKEPSTSSGTSQKSKDAEPSGAQDGAATGASSLSEHKAEVDTLSNEQIKRESSPPGTSETILWSFTSDPESSIARSDSELQMKSKEALRIAEKVPNRGLPNLKQILLMTPDHYSTARTRLLVFDYDGTLAALVPNPSQALAPQEILTALAELATVPENAVWIVSGRERKFLEELFPVSSNIGLFAEHGAYHRLPHQSAWIGDRAPTDYPWWTAMLSRMQTFTATIPGSRVEVKDLTLVWHYRASQPEGSIVAPAYRFLLEAVAAQSGWIDCKISEGSCIIEARPSAINKGFAVQFIVARMERTHGELPEFLLCVGDDVTDEGK
;
A
#
# COMPACT_ATOMS: atom_id res chain seq x y z
N MET A 1 7.93 -30.00 -51.56
CA MET A 1 7.19 -31.21 -51.97
C MET A 1 8.18 -32.35 -52.12
N ILE A 2 8.07 -33.37 -51.27
CA ILE A 2 8.41 -34.81 -51.42
C ILE A 2 8.46 -35.36 -49.98
N LYS A 3 7.46 -36.19 -49.65
CA LYS A 3 7.42 -37.19 -48.56
C LYS A 3 7.59 -38.57 -49.22
N PRO A 4 7.63 -39.72 -48.51
CA PRO A 4 8.46 -40.13 -47.37
C PRO A 4 9.07 -41.54 -47.62
N LYS A 5 9.85 -42.09 -46.68
CA LYS A 5 10.06 -43.55 -46.59
C LYS A 5 10.41 -43.99 -45.16
N GLU A 6 9.51 -44.76 -44.55
CA GLU A 6 9.73 -45.69 -43.43
C GLU A 6 9.66 -47.13 -43.97
N PRO A 7 9.79 -48.23 -43.19
CA PRO A 7 10.56 -48.48 -41.95
C PRO A 7 11.41 -49.77 -42.07
N SER A 8 12.25 -50.08 -41.08
CA SER A 8 12.57 -51.49 -40.76
C SER A 8 13.00 -51.69 -39.31
N THR A 9 12.33 -52.65 -38.69
CA THR A 9 12.43 -53.21 -37.34
C THR A 9 13.72 -53.98 -37.09
N SER A 10 14.23 -53.99 -35.85
CA SER A 10 14.76 -55.22 -35.22
C SER A 10 14.85 -55.13 -33.70
N SER A 11 14.26 -56.16 -33.09
CA SER A 11 14.36 -56.69 -31.73
C SER A 11 15.75 -56.70 -31.06
N GLY A 12 15.77 -56.63 -29.72
CA GLY A 12 16.97 -56.98 -28.93
C GLY A 12 16.78 -56.88 -27.42
N THR A 13 16.48 -58.02 -26.80
CA THR A 13 16.31 -58.32 -25.37
C THR A 13 17.60 -58.16 -24.55
N SER A 14 17.52 -57.74 -23.27
CA SER A 14 18.38 -58.18 -22.12
C SER A 14 17.95 -57.44 -20.84
N GLN A 15 17.27 -58.10 -19.89
CA GLN A 15 17.77 -58.88 -18.73
C GLN A 15 18.34 -58.06 -17.56
N LYS A 16 17.75 -58.34 -16.39
CA LYS A 16 18.01 -57.86 -15.03
C LYS A 16 19.26 -58.51 -14.40
N SER A 17 19.98 -57.74 -13.57
CA SER A 17 20.63 -58.18 -12.32
C SER A 17 21.02 -56.91 -11.53
N LYS A 18 20.40 -56.58 -10.39
CA LYS A 18 20.65 -57.03 -9.00
C LYS A 18 21.87 -56.40 -8.30
N ASP A 19 21.52 -55.74 -7.20
CA ASP A 19 22.21 -55.58 -5.90
C ASP A 19 23.43 -54.64 -5.78
N ALA A 20 23.23 -53.54 -5.04
CA ALA A 20 24.11 -53.09 -3.95
C ALA A 20 23.51 -51.89 -3.18
N GLU A 21 23.13 -52.10 -1.92
CA GLU A 21 23.09 -51.06 -0.87
C GLU A 21 24.55 -50.69 -0.49
N PRO A 22 24.84 -49.47 0.04
CA PRO A 22 24.66 -49.26 1.49
C PRO A 22 24.33 -47.83 1.96
N SER A 23 23.62 -47.80 3.10
CA SER A 23 23.75 -46.92 4.27
C SER A 23 24.01 -45.41 4.14
N GLY A 24 23.15 -44.63 4.82
CA GLY A 24 23.62 -43.60 5.76
C GLY A 24 23.18 -42.17 5.49
N ALA A 25 22.22 -41.71 6.31
CA ALA A 25 22.13 -40.40 6.97
C ALA A 25 20.69 -39.84 6.93
N GLN A 26 19.98 -40.06 8.03
CA GLN A 26 18.88 -39.21 8.46
C GLN A 26 19.46 -37.85 8.86
N ASP A 27 18.82 -36.75 8.45
CA ASP A 27 18.52 -35.62 9.34
C ASP A 27 17.64 -34.56 8.65
N GLY A 28 16.59 -34.13 9.36
CA GLY A 28 16.22 -32.71 9.39
C GLY A 28 15.15 -32.18 8.43
N ALA A 29 13.98 -32.80 8.32
CA ALA A 29 12.78 -32.13 7.81
C ALA A 29 11.89 -31.67 8.98
N ALA A 30 12.12 -30.45 9.49
CA ALA A 30 11.16 -29.72 10.36
C ALA A 30 11.64 -28.29 10.70
N THR A 31 11.51 -27.32 9.79
CA THR A 31 11.54 -25.87 10.15
C THR A 31 10.83 -25.04 9.08
N GLY A 32 9.49 -25.09 9.06
CA GLY A 32 8.69 -24.24 8.16
C GLY A 32 7.37 -23.75 8.72
N ALA A 33 7.05 -24.09 9.97
CA ALA A 33 5.72 -23.85 10.55
C ALA A 33 5.72 -22.92 11.77
N SER A 34 6.88 -22.49 12.30
CA SER A 34 6.91 -21.69 13.55
C SER A 34 6.88 -20.17 13.36
N SER A 35 7.23 -19.61 12.20
CA SER A 35 7.28 -18.15 12.03
C SER A 35 5.91 -17.49 11.75
N LEU A 36 4.92 -18.27 11.32
CA LEU A 36 3.55 -17.78 11.04
C LEU A 36 2.66 -17.72 12.28
N SER A 37 2.94 -18.53 13.32
CA SER A 37 2.20 -18.51 14.58
C SER A 37 2.65 -17.41 15.53
N GLU A 38 3.92 -17.00 15.47
CA GLU A 38 4.48 -15.94 16.33
C GLU A 38 4.00 -14.55 15.87
N HIS A 39 3.91 -14.27 14.56
CA HIS A 39 3.44 -12.97 14.07
C HIS A 39 1.92 -12.76 14.16
N LYS A 40 1.12 -13.82 14.27
CA LYS A 40 -0.35 -13.71 14.32
C LYS A 40 -0.88 -13.56 15.76
N ALA A 41 -0.11 -13.91 16.77
CA ALA A 41 -0.52 -13.87 18.17
C ALA A 41 -0.17 -12.55 18.90
N GLU A 42 0.80 -11.76 18.39
CA GLU A 42 1.32 -10.58 19.12
C GLU A 42 0.67 -9.23 18.76
N VAL A 43 -0.14 -9.16 17.68
CA VAL A 43 -0.82 -7.92 17.27
C VAL A 43 -2.15 -7.70 18.02
N ASP A 44 -2.71 -8.73 18.65
CA ASP A 44 -4.01 -8.67 19.34
C ASP A 44 -4.00 -7.91 20.70
N THR A 45 -2.84 -7.35 21.11
CA THR A 45 -2.68 -6.72 22.44
C THR A 45 -2.68 -5.18 22.46
N LEU A 46 -2.82 -4.49 21.33
CA LEU A 46 -2.91 -3.02 21.33
C LEU A 46 -4.38 -2.58 21.48
N SER A 47 -4.76 -2.27 22.72
CA SER A 47 -6.11 -1.87 23.11
C SER A 47 -6.55 -0.53 22.53
N ASN A 48 -7.81 -0.50 22.07
CA ASN A 48 -8.54 0.57 21.37
C ASN A 48 -8.77 1.89 22.14
N GLU A 49 -8.03 2.23 23.19
CA GLU A 49 -8.45 3.30 24.13
C GLU A 49 -7.83 4.70 23.92
N GLN A 50 -6.91 4.92 22.97
CA GLN A 50 -6.19 6.21 22.88
C GLN A 50 -6.44 7.06 21.64
N ILE A 51 -7.40 6.70 20.79
CA ILE A 51 -7.65 7.41 19.53
C ILE A 51 -8.81 8.41 19.69
N LYS A 52 -8.54 9.72 19.69
CA LYS A 52 -9.57 10.78 19.66
C LYS A 52 -9.79 11.28 18.23
N ARG A 53 -11.05 11.28 17.78
CA ARG A 53 -11.53 11.83 16.50
C ARG A 53 -12.01 13.26 16.71
N GLU A 54 -11.50 14.23 15.97
CA GLU A 54 -12.06 15.59 15.91
C GLU A 54 -12.94 15.73 14.67
N SER A 55 -14.18 16.20 14.83
CA SER A 55 -15.14 16.37 13.74
C SER A 55 -15.16 17.81 13.19
N SER A 56 -15.16 17.94 11.86
CA SER A 56 -15.35 19.23 11.16
C SER A 56 -16.83 19.46 10.79
N PRO A 57 -17.28 20.72 10.61
CA PRO A 57 -18.68 21.04 10.27
C PRO A 57 -19.06 20.60 8.84
N PRO A 58 -20.36 20.36 8.56
CA PRO A 58 -20.79 19.70 7.33
C PRO A 58 -20.65 20.62 6.11
N GLY A 59 -19.90 20.16 5.09
CA GLY A 59 -19.77 20.84 3.78
C GLY A 59 -18.38 20.81 3.13
N THR A 60 -17.36 20.29 3.81
CA THR A 60 -15.98 20.14 3.28
C THR A 60 -15.60 18.66 3.18
N SER A 61 -14.82 18.28 2.15
CA SER A 61 -14.20 16.94 2.04
C SER A 61 -13.58 16.55 3.39
N GLU A 62 -14.04 15.45 4.00
CA GLU A 62 -13.62 15.07 5.35
C GLU A 62 -12.15 14.67 5.34
N THR A 63 -11.30 15.49 5.95
CA THR A 63 -9.92 15.13 6.29
C THR A 63 -9.92 14.56 7.69
N ILE A 64 -9.58 13.29 7.84
CA ILE A 64 -9.54 12.63 9.14
C ILE A 64 -8.11 12.75 9.69
N LEU A 65 -7.94 13.58 10.71
CA LEU A 65 -6.67 13.70 11.46
C LEU A 65 -6.66 12.68 12.61
N TRP A 66 -5.59 11.89 12.69
CA TRP A 66 -5.32 11.03 13.85
C TRP A 66 -3.99 11.47 14.48
N SER A 67 -3.98 11.79 15.78
CA SER A 67 -2.76 12.11 16.53
C SER A 67 -2.69 11.29 17.82
N PHE A 68 -1.50 10.74 18.13
CA PHE A 68 -1.19 10.11 19.41
C PHE A 68 -0.28 11.04 20.21
N THR A 69 -0.50 11.16 21.52
CA THR A 69 0.37 11.91 22.43
C THR A 69 0.99 10.95 23.44
N SER A 70 2.31 10.79 23.43
CA SER A 70 3.05 10.20 24.56
C SER A 70 3.31 11.27 25.63
N ASP A 71 3.25 10.87 26.90
CA ASP A 71 3.42 11.77 28.06
C ASP A 71 4.80 12.49 28.02
N PRO A 72 4.87 13.81 28.28
CA PRO A 72 6.03 14.64 27.97
C PRO A 72 7.22 14.54 28.95
N GLU A 73 7.22 13.64 29.94
CA GLU A 73 8.18 13.75 31.07
C GLU A 73 9.49 12.95 30.97
N SER A 74 9.78 12.20 29.90
CA SER A 74 11.07 11.49 29.79
C SER A 74 11.87 11.93 28.57
N SER A 75 12.71 12.97 28.71
CA SER A 75 13.52 13.38 27.56
C SER A 75 14.91 13.92 27.98
N ILE A 76 15.95 13.17 27.61
CA ILE A 76 17.37 13.50 27.80
C ILE A 76 17.70 14.77 26.99
N ALA A 77 18.41 15.70 27.63
CA ALA A 77 18.74 17.02 27.10
C ALA A 77 19.84 16.98 26.01
N ARG A 78 19.43 17.09 24.75
CA ARG A 78 20.20 17.78 23.69
C ARG A 78 19.51 19.13 23.45
N SER A 79 20.24 20.16 23.03
CA SER A 79 19.77 21.56 23.09
C SER A 79 18.47 21.78 22.30
N ASP A 80 17.37 22.06 23.02
CA ASP A 80 16.03 22.36 22.50
C ASP A 80 16.02 23.43 21.39
N SER A 81 17.04 24.30 21.34
CA SER A 81 17.18 25.34 20.33
C SER A 81 17.38 24.82 18.90
N GLU A 82 18.09 23.69 18.70
CA GLU A 82 18.30 23.12 17.37
C GLU A 82 17.04 22.44 16.83
N LEU A 83 16.35 21.68 17.69
CA LEU A 83 15.06 21.06 17.38
C LEU A 83 14.01 22.11 17.02
N GLN A 84 13.90 23.17 17.82
CA GLN A 84 12.98 24.28 17.52
C GLN A 84 13.31 25.00 16.21
N MET A 85 14.59 25.13 15.84
CA MET A 85 15.00 25.75 14.58
C MET A 85 14.62 24.89 13.37
N LYS A 86 14.90 23.58 13.41
CA LYS A 86 14.50 22.65 12.33
C LYS A 86 12.99 22.53 12.19
N SER A 87 12.27 22.55 13.31
CA SER A 87 10.80 22.58 13.32
C SER A 87 10.22 23.84 12.68
N LYS A 88 10.82 25.01 12.95
CA LYS A 88 10.46 26.27 12.27
C LYS A 88 10.78 26.23 10.78
N GLU A 89 11.83 25.53 10.38
CA GLU A 89 12.20 25.35 8.97
C GLU A 89 11.17 24.47 8.24
N ALA A 90 10.76 23.35 8.83
CA ALA A 90 9.67 22.52 8.31
C ALA A 90 8.33 23.27 8.20
N LEU A 91 7.99 24.12 9.19
CA LEU A 91 6.83 25.00 9.12
C LEU A 91 6.94 26.01 7.97
N ARG A 92 8.11 26.61 7.76
CA ARG A 92 8.36 27.50 6.59
C ARG A 92 8.25 26.78 5.26
N ILE A 93 8.64 25.52 5.19
CA ILE A 93 8.48 24.69 3.98
C ILE A 93 6.99 24.50 3.70
N ALA A 94 6.20 24.17 4.72
CA ALA A 94 4.75 24.02 4.61
C ALA A 94 4.04 25.32 4.19
N GLU A 95 4.54 26.50 4.62
CA GLU A 95 3.99 27.80 4.21
C GLU A 95 4.11 28.09 2.71
N LYS A 96 5.05 27.45 2.01
CA LYS A 96 5.27 27.64 0.57
C LYS A 96 4.36 26.78 -0.32
N VAL A 97 3.64 25.81 0.25
CA VAL A 97 2.79 24.88 -0.53
C VAL A 97 1.46 25.57 -0.91
N PRO A 98 1.13 25.69 -2.22
CA PRO A 98 -0.09 26.34 -2.65
C PRO A 98 -1.36 25.55 -2.32
N ASN A 99 -2.45 26.27 -2.04
CA ASN A 99 -3.68 25.80 -1.41
C ASN A 99 -4.66 25.02 -2.33
N ARG A 100 -4.17 24.30 -3.34
CA ARG A 100 -5.02 23.66 -4.36
C ARG A 100 -5.06 22.14 -4.17
N GLY A 101 -6.15 21.64 -3.59
CA GLY A 101 -6.53 20.22 -3.60
C GLY A 101 -6.16 19.42 -2.35
N LEU A 102 -5.15 19.85 -1.59
CA LEU A 102 -4.89 19.31 -0.25
C LEU A 102 -5.84 19.95 0.77
N PRO A 103 -6.32 19.20 1.78
CA PRO A 103 -6.61 19.82 3.07
C PRO A 103 -5.30 20.37 3.63
N ASN A 104 -5.03 21.60 3.22
CA ASN A 104 -4.00 22.54 3.63
C ASN A 104 -2.99 21.91 4.61
N LEU A 105 -1.90 21.34 4.07
CA LEU A 105 -0.77 20.80 4.87
C LEU A 105 -0.32 21.83 5.93
N LYS A 106 -0.41 23.12 5.56
CA LYS A 106 -0.24 24.25 6.45
C LYS A 106 -1.31 24.32 7.54
N GLN A 107 -2.60 24.12 7.28
CA GLN A 107 -3.64 24.06 8.33
C GLN A 107 -3.43 22.88 9.28
N ILE A 108 -3.03 21.72 8.77
CA ILE A 108 -2.73 20.53 9.56
C ILE A 108 -1.53 20.76 10.49
N LEU A 109 -0.43 21.29 9.93
CA LEU A 109 0.77 21.63 10.71
C LEU A 109 0.54 22.84 11.63
N LEU A 110 -0.38 23.76 11.29
CA LEU A 110 -0.78 24.90 12.11
C LEU A 110 -1.80 24.55 13.21
N MET A 111 -2.53 23.44 13.11
CA MET A 111 -3.41 22.93 14.18
C MET A 111 -2.63 22.11 15.21
N THR A 112 -1.46 21.60 14.84
CA THR A 112 -0.58 20.80 15.70
C THR A 112 0.86 21.35 15.87
N PRO A 113 1.16 22.66 15.69
CA PRO A 113 2.53 23.12 15.49
C PRO A 113 3.38 22.94 16.74
N ASP A 114 2.78 23.03 17.93
CA ASP A 114 3.48 22.80 19.18
C ASP A 114 3.93 21.35 19.29
N HIS A 115 3.05 20.37 19.04
CA HIS A 115 3.40 18.94 19.04
C HIS A 115 4.38 18.56 17.93
N TYR A 116 4.16 19.07 16.71
CA TYR A 116 5.10 18.85 15.61
C TYR A 116 6.48 19.43 15.96
N SER A 117 6.52 20.61 16.58
CA SER A 117 7.79 21.30 16.81
C SER A 117 8.63 20.73 17.94
N THR A 118 7.99 20.13 18.95
CA THR A 118 8.66 19.51 20.10
C THR A 118 8.98 18.04 19.90
N ALA A 119 8.25 17.34 19.01
CA ALA A 119 8.45 15.92 18.76
C ALA A 119 9.84 15.60 18.19
N ARG A 120 10.48 14.57 18.74
CA ARG A 120 11.81 14.09 18.33
C ARG A 120 11.75 13.05 17.22
N THR A 121 10.61 12.36 17.11
CA THR A 121 10.31 11.36 16.08
C THR A 121 8.94 11.65 15.47
N ARG A 122 8.90 11.87 14.16
CA ARG A 122 7.69 12.33 13.46
C ARG A 122 7.42 11.44 12.27
N LEU A 123 6.27 10.81 12.25
CA LEU A 123 5.81 10.01 11.12
C LEU A 123 4.79 10.82 10.31
N LEU A 124 5.12 11.10 9.06
CA LEU A 124 4.27 11.82 8.12
C LEU A 124 3.88 10.88 6.99
N VAL A 125 2.60 10.51 6.91
CA VAL A 125 2.05 9.57 5.94
C VAL A 125 1.04 10.29 5.05
N PHE A 126 1.22 10.16 3.74
CA PHE A 126 0.36 10.78 2.75
C PHE A 126 -0.18 9.74 1.77
N ASP A 127 -1.48 9.77 1.52
CA ASP A 127 -2.03 9.20 0.29
C ASP A 127 -1.61 10.05 -0.92
N TYR A 128 -1.72 9.49 -2.12
CA TYR A 128 -1.33 10.13 -3.35
C TYR A 128 -2.51 10.72 -4.13
N ASP A 129 -3.42 9.89 -4.62
CA ASP A 129 -4.55 10.33 -5.45
C ASP A 129 -5.58 11.03 -4.59
N GLY A 130 -6.12 12.16 -5.03
CA GLY A 130 -7.09 12.95 -4.26
C GLY A 130 -6.49 13.73 -3.09
N THR A 131 -5.32 13.30 -2.61
CA THR A 131 -4.56 13.96 -1.55
C THR A 131 -3.43 14.83 -2.10
N LEU A 132 -2.34 14.25 -2.61
CA LEU A 132 -1.18 14.99 -3.16
C LEU A 132 -1.36 15.38 -4.63
N ALA A 133 -2.17 14.63 -5.37
CA ALA A 133 -2.51 14.88 -6.76
C ALA A 133 -4.02 14.96 -6.92
N ALA A 134 -4.51 15.92 -7.72
CA ALA A 134 -5.95 16.04 -7.97
C ALA A 134 -6.48 14.81 -8.73
N LEU A 135 -7.71 14.40 -8.41
CA LEU A 135 -8.41 13.37 -9.16
C LEU A 135 -8.71 13.85 -10.58
N VAL A 136 -8.16 13.15 -11.58
CA VAL A 136 -8.36 13.46 -13.00
C VAL A 136 -8.98 12.27 -13.75
N PRO A 137 -9.62 12.49 -14.92
CA PRO A 137 -10.24 11.42 -15.69
C PRO A 137 -9.27 10.31 -16.13
N ASN A 138 -8.03 10.68 -16.47
CA ASN A 138 -6.99 9.73 -16.81
C ASN A 138 -6.02 9.56 -15.64
N PRO A 139 -6.03 8.41 -14.93
CA PRO A 139 -5.15 8.17 -13.79
C PRO A 139 -3.68 8.40 -14.08
N SER A 140 -3.17 8.11 -15.28
CA SER A 140 -1.75 8.30 -15.61
C SER A 140 -1.34 9.79 -15.65
N GLN A 141 -2.30 10.71 -15.66
CA GLN A 141 -2.08 12.16 -15.67
C GLN A 141 -2.27 12.81 -14.30
N ALA A 142 -2.59 12.03 -13.26
CA ALA A 142 -2.70 12.53 -11.89
C ALA A 142 -1.30 12.79 -11.31
N LEU A 143 -0.58 13.77 -11.84
CA LEU A 143 0.75 14.13 -11.37
C LEU A 143 0.64 15.19 -10.27
N ALA A 144 1.31 14.95 -9.15
CA ALA A 144 1.43 15.94 -8.09
C ALA A 144 2.20 17.17 -8.61
N PRO A 145 1.75 18.39 -8.29
CA PRO A 145 2.50 19.61 -8.57
C PRO A 145 3.95 19.56 -8.07
N GLN A 146 4.87 20.16 -8.83
CA GLN A 146 6.30 20.13 -8.50
C GLN A 146 6.59 20.76 -7.13
N GLU A 147 5.80 21.75 -6.72
CA GLU A 147 5.90 22.40 -5.41
C GLU A 147 5.63 21.41 -4.28
N ILE A 148 4.66 20.50 -4.45
CA ILE A 148 4.33 19.45 -3.46
C ILE A 148 5.47 18.43 -3.39
N LEU A 149 5.96 17.96 -4.53
CA LEU A 149 7.09 17.02 -4.59
C LEU A 149 8.34 17.61 -3.92
N THR A 150 8.60 18.90 -4.16
CA THR A 150 9.73 19.62 -3.56
C THR A 150 9.55 19.75 -2.04
N ALA A 151 8.35 20.14 -1.57
CA ALA A 151 8.08 20.26 -0.14
C ALA A 151 8.19 18.92 0.60
N LEU A 152 7.72 17.82 -0.01
CA LEU A 152 7.88 16.48 0.57
C LEU A 152 9.36 16.06 0.65
N ALA A 153 10.13 16.34 -0.40
CA ALA A 153 11.56 16.08 -0.39
C ALA A 153 12.29 16.90 0.69
N GLU A 154 11.96 18.19 0.82
CA GLU A 154 12.49 19.07 1.88
C GLU A 154 12.10 18.55 3.28
N LEU A 155 10.85 18.15 3.49
CA LEU A 155 10.41 17.53 4.75
C LEU A 155 11.20 16.25 5.06
N ALA A 156 11.52 15.44 4.06
CA ALA A 156 12.31 14.21 4.21
C ALA A 156 13.80 14.47 4.47
N THR A 157 14.29 15.70 4.33
CA THR A 157 15.66 16.07 4.74
C THR A 157 15.79 16.33 6.25
N VAL A 158 14.67 16.57 6.95
CA VAL A 158 14.65 16.80 8.39
C VAL A 158 14.85 15.44 9.09
N PRO A 159 15.94 15.23 9.86
CA PRO A 159 16.27 13.93 10.44
C PRO A 159 15.20 13.36 11.38
N GLU A 160 14.42 14.23 12.01
CA GLU A 160 13.33 13.87 12.91
C GLU A 160 12.07 13.38 12.17
N ASN A 161 11.98 13.60 10.84
CA ASN A 161 10.86 13.20 10.01
C ASN A 161 11.12 11.85 9.31
N ALA A 162 10.16 10.94 9.42
CA ALA A 162 9.97 9.82 8.52
C ALA A 162 8.80 10.14 7.59
N VAL A 163 9.07 10.39 6.31
CA VAL A 163 8.06 10.73 5.30
C VAL A 163 7.73 9.51 4.46
N TRP A 164 6.44 9.20 4.35
CA TRP A 164 5.93 8.04 3.64
C TRP A 164 4.77 8.39 2.70
N ILE A 165 4.79 7.77 1.52
CA ILE A 165 3.63 7.74 0.62
C ILE A 165 3.00 6.35 0.69
N VAL A 166 1.71 6.29 1.01
CA VAL A 166 0.95 5.03 1.06
C VAL A 166 -0.19 5.13 0.05
N SER A 167 -0.04 4.44 -1.09
CA SER A 167 -0.92 4.64 -2.24
C SER A 167 -1.45 3.33 -2.82
N GLY A 168 -2.59 3.41 -3.51
CA GLY A 168 -3.11 2.36 -4.39
C GLY A 168 -2.40 2.27 -5.76
N ARG A 169 -1.45 3.16 -6.03
CA ARG A 169 -0.68 3.20 -7.28
C ARG A 169 0.32 2.06 -7.38
N GLU A 170 0.62 1.69 -8.62
CA GLU A 170 1.65 0.71 -8.96
C GLU A 170 3.05 1.21 -8.60
N ARG A 171 3.98 0.28 -8.37
CA ARG A 171 5.37 0.57 -7.99
C ARG A 171 6.05 1.53 -8.96
N LYS A 172 5.96 1.23 -10.27
CA LYS A 172 6.60 2.00 -11.33
C LYS A 172 6.19 3.47 -11.33
N PHE A 173 4.89 3.73 -11.17
CA PHE A 173 4.36 5.10 -11.10
C PHE A 173 4.95 5.87 -9.91
N LEU A 174 5.03 5.24 -8.74
CA LEU A 174 5.60 5.88 -7.55
C LEU A 174 7.13 6.04 -7.65
N GLU A 175 7.83 5.10 -8.29
CA GLU A 175 9.29 5.21 -8.54
C GLU A 175 9.65 6.40 -9.42
N GLU A 176 8.86 6.65 -10.46
CA GLU A 176 9.07 7.77 -11.39
C GLU A 176 8.90 9.13 -10.69
N LEU A 177 7.95 9.23 -9.77
CA LEU A 177 7.66 10.47 -9.02
C LEU A 177 8.56 10.69 -7.80
N PHE A 178 8.89 9.61 -7.09
CA PHE A 178 9.65 9.64 -5.85
C PHE A 178 10.94 8.84 -6.02
N PRO A 179 11.99 9.44 -6.64
CA PRO A 179 13.26 8.76 -6.82
C PRO A 179 13.91 8.45 -5.47
N VAL A 180 14.83 7.48 -5.43
CA VAL A 180 15.52 7.06 -4.19
C VAL A 180 16.18 8.23 -3.44
N SER A 181 16.63 9.26 -4.16
CA SER A 181 17.23 10.47 -3.60
C SER A 181 16.28 11.34 -2.78
N SER A 182 14.97 11.14 -2.87
CA SER A 182 13.98 11.92 -2.10
C SER A 182 13.96 11.57 -0.61
N ASN A 183 14.58 10.46 -0.20
CA ASN A 183 14.48 9.91 1.16
C ASN A 183 13.04 9.65 1.64
N ILE A 184 12.12 9.42 0.69
CA ILE A 184 10.73 9.11 0.99
C ILE A 184 10.53 7.60 0.93
N GLY A 185 9.89 7.04 1.96
CA GLY A 185 9.44 5.65 1.97
C GLY A 185 8.15 5.50 1.16
N LEU A 186 7.99 4.38 0.46
CA LEU A 186 6.83 4.14 -0.40
C LEU A 186 6.13 2.85 -0.03
N PHE A 187 4.80 2.88 -0.07
CA PHE A 187 3.94 1.71 -0.19
C PHE A 187 3.10 1.82 -1.45
N ALA A 188 3.18 0.78 -2.28
CA ALA A 188 2.41 0.63 -3.50
C ALA A 188 1.26 -0.38 -3.31
N GLU A 189 0.27 -0.30 -4.19
CA GLU A 189 -0.89 -1.19 -4.26
C GLU A 189 -1.53 -1.47 -2.89
N HIS A 190 -1.87 -0.39 -2.18
CA HIS A 190 -2.56 -0.43 -0.89
C HIS A 190 -1.81 -1.17 0.22
N GLY A 191 -0.47 -1.27 0.15
CA GLY A 191 0.32 -1.93 1.18
C GLY A 191 1.01 -3.23 0.74
N ALA A 192 0.83 -3.64 -0.52
CA ALA A 192 1.34 -4.89 -1.07
C ALA A 192 2.88 -4.93 -1.11
N TYR A 193 3.44 -3.80 -1.54
CA TYR A 193 4.87 -3.64 -1.75
C TYR A 193 5.33 -2.40 -1.02
N HIS A 194 6.52 -2.46 -0.44
CA HIS A 194 7.15 -1.28 0.13
C HIS A 194 8.58 -1.10 -0.34
N ARG A 195 8.98 0.17 -0.46
CA ARG A 195 10.36 0.58 -0.69
C ARG A 195 10.79 1.44 0.48
N LEU A 196 11.80 0.99 1.21
CA LEU A 196 12.32 1.74 2.35
C LEU A 196 12.98 3.05 1.86
N PRO A 197 13.01 4.11 2.70
CA PRO A 197 13.80 5.30 2.43
C PRO A 197 15.26 4.94 2.12
N HIS A 198 15.88 5.65 1.17
CA HIS A 198 17.23 5.40 0.65
C HIS A 198 17.50 4.03 0.00
N GLN A 199 16.48 3.18 -0.15
CA GLN A 199 16.63 1.88 -0.82
C GLN A 199 15.94 1.90 -2.18
N SER A 200 16.57 1.27 -3.17
CA SER A 200 15.99 1.08 -4.50
C SER A 200 15.14 -0.19 -4.60
N ALA A 201 15.38 -1.18 -3.73
CA ALA A 201 14.68 -2.45 -3.79
C ALA A 201 13.26 -2.34 -3.21
N TRP A 202 12.28 -2.84 -3.97
CA TRP A 202 10.95 -3.11 -3.45
C TRP A 202 10.93 -4.46 -2.74
N ILE A 203 10.20 -4.50 -1.63
CA ILE A 203 9.96 -5.68 -0.83
C ILE A 203 8.46 -6.00 -0.93
N GLY A 204 8.18 -7.23 -1.34
CA GLY A 204 6.87 -7.86 -1.33
C GLY A 204 7.06 -9.32 -1.74
N ASP A 205 6.46 -10.22 -0.99
CA ASP A 205 6.64 -11.67 -1.10
C ASP A 205 5.46 -12.37 -1.79
N ARG A 206 4.57 -11.58 -2.40
CA ARG A 206 3.32 -12.07 -2.97
C ARG A 206 3.22 -11.78 -4.46
N ALA A 207 2.65 -12.74 -5.17
CA ALA A 207 2.37 -12.72 -6.59
C ALA A 207 0.91 -13.16 -6.86
N PRO A 208 0.35 -12.82 -8.03
CA PRO A 208 -0.97 -13.31 -8.45
C PRO A 208 -1.20 -14.80 -8.26
N THR A 209 -0.15 -15.61 -8.46
CA THR A 209 -0.19 -17.06 -8.34
C THR A 209 -0.47 -17.57 -6.93
N ASP A 210 -0.22 -16.74 -5.92
CA ASP A 210 -0.51 -17.06 -4.52
C ASP A 210 -2.00 -16.93 -4.21
N TYR A 211 -2.77 -16.34 -5.13
CA TYR A 211 -4.19 -16.05 -4.99
C TYR A 211 -4.99 -16.90 -5.97
N PRO A 212 -5.62 -18.01 -5.51
CA PRO A 212 -6.42 -18.89 -6.35
C PRO A 212 -7.55 -18.16 -7.08
N TRP A 213 -7.97 -17.01 -6.53
CA TRP A 213 -9.02 -16.17 -7.08
C TRP A 213 -8.67 -15.35 -8.29
N TRP A 214 -7.38 -15.09 -8.51
CA TRP A 214 -6.91 -14.15 -9.50
C TRP A 214 -7.44 -14.43 -10.90
N THR A 215 -7.25 -15.66 -11.39
CA THR A 215 -7.61 -16.05 -12.76
C THR A 215 -9.12 -15.99 -13.00
N ALA A 216 -9.91 -16.45 -12.03
CA ALA A 216 -11.38 -16.41 -12.13
C ALA A 216 -11.90 -14.98 -12.11
N MET A 217 -11.34 -14.13 -11.25
CA MET A 217 -11.69 -12.72 -11.13
C MET A 217 -11.36 -11.95 -12.41
N LEU A 218 -10.15 -12.13 -12.96
CA LEU A 218 -9.72 -11.50 -14.21
C LEU A 218 -10.64 -11.90 -15.37
N SER A 219 -10.92 -13.20 -15.53
CA SER A 219 -11.82 -13.70 -16.58
C SER A 219 -13.23 -13.08 -16.47
N ARG A 220 -13.72 -12.91 -15.23
CA ARG A 220 -15.02 -12.29 -14.98
C ARG A 220 -15.04 -10.80 -15.37
N MET A 221 -14.04 -10.03 -14.96
CA MET A 221 -13.90 -8.62 -15.33
C MET A 221 -13.69 -8.40 -16.83
N GLN A 222 -13.00 -9.32 -17.51
CA GLN A 222 -12.88 -9.30 -18.97
C GLN A 222 -14.23 -9.50 -19.67
N THR A 223 -15.08 -10.39 -19.12
CA THR A 223 -16.45 -10.58 -19.63
C THR A 223 -17.31 -9.33 -19.47
N PHE A 224 -17.19 -8.64 -18.33
CA PHE A 224 -17.85 -7.35 -18.10
C PHE A 224 -17.40 -6.30 -19.11
N THR A 225 -16.09 -6.23 -19.35
CA THR A 225 -15.48 -5.31 -20.32
C THR A 225 -15.99 -5.55 -21.75
N ALA A 226 -16.18 -6.81 -22.14
CA ALA A 226 -16.75 -7.16 -23.44
C ALA A 226 -18.23 -6.76 -23.58
N THR A 227 -18.95 -6.63 -22.46
CA THR A 227 -20.39 -6.32 -22.44
C THR A 227 -20.66 -4.81 -22.37
N ILE A 228 -19.77 -4.04 -21.75
CA ILE A 228 -19.96 -2.61 -21.48
C ILE A 228 -18.95 -1.78 -22.29
N PRO A 229 -19.36 -1.21 -23.44
CA PRO A 229 -18.49 -0.37 -24.26
C PRO A 229 -17.87 0.78 -23.47
N GLY A 230 -16.59 1.06 -23.71
CA GLY A 230 -15.84 2.11 -23.01
C GLY A 230 -15.28 1.71 -21.65
N SER A 231 -15.70 0.56 -21.09
CA SER A 231 -15.13 0.06 -19.84
C SER A 231 -13.81 -0.66 -20.11
N ARG A 232 -13.01 -0.89 -19.08
CA ARG A 232 -11.74 -1.62 -19.19
C ARG A 232 -11.41 -2.33 -17.89
N VAL A 233 -10.61 -3.38 -17.99
CA VAL A 233 -9.93 -3.98 -16.84
C VAL A 233 -8.48 -3.50 -16.82
N GLU A 234 -8.03 -3.00 -15.68
CA GLU A 234 -6.64 -2.72 -15.35
C GLU A 234 -6.11 -3.86 -14.48
N VAL A 235 -4.96 -4.41 -14.87
CA VAL A 235 -4.29 -5.50 -14.17
C VAL A 235 -3.00 -4.93 -13.56
N LYS A 236 -2.97 -4.83 -12.23
CA LYS A 236 -1.78 -4.47 -11.45
C LYS A 236 -1.09 -5.73 -10.92
N ASP A 237 -0.09 -5.60 -10.06
CA ASP A 237 0.64 -6.76 -9.55
C ASP A 237 -0.25 -7.66 -8.67
N LEU A 238 -1.07 -7.09 -7.77
CA LEU A 238 -1.96 -7.82 -6.86
C LEU A 238 -3.37 -7.25 -6.80
N THR A 239 -3.69 -6.30 -7.67
CA THR A 239 -5.01 -5.68 -7.75
C THR A 239 -5.57 -5.77 -9.16
N LEU A 240 -6.86 -6.10 -9.27
CA LEU A 240 -7.63 -6.00 -10.50
C LEU A 240 -8.66 -4.88 -10.37
N VAL A 241 -8.70 -3.96 -11.33
CA VAL A 241 -9.64 -2.83 -11.31
C VAL A 241 -10.46 -2.81 -12.58
N TRP A 242 -11.78 -2.89 -12.45
CA TRP A 242 -12.71 -2.63 -13.54
C TRP A 242 -13.12 -1.16 -13.54
N HIS A 243 -12.75 -0.43 -14.58
CA HIS A 243 -13.05 0.98 -14.78
C HIS A 243 -14.26 1.15 -15.69
N TYR A 244 -15.22 1.97 -15.28
CA TYR A 244 -16.44 2.23 -16.07
C TYR A 244 -16.77 3.71 -16.21
N ARG A 245 -15.83 4.62 -15.87
CA ARG A 245 -16.03 6.07 -16.02
C ARG A 245 -16.35 6.52 -17.44
N ALA A 246 -15.77 5.88 -18.45
CA ALA A 246 -16.01 6.19 -19.85
C ALA A 246 -17.26 5.51 -20.44
N SER A 247 -18.01 4.78 -19.60
CA SER A 247 -19.21 4.03 -19.98
C SER A 247 -20.48 4.60 -19.35
N GLN A 248 -20.50 5.90 -19.06
CA GLN A 248 -21.65 6.51 -18.39
C GLN A 248 -22.79 6.79 -19.38
N PRO A 249 -24.06 6.55 -18.98
CA PRO A 249 -24.51 6.10 -17.66
C PRO A 249 -24.53 4.57 -17.45
N GLU A 250 -24.38 3.77 -18.51
CA GLU A 250 -24.58 2.31 -18.52
C GLU A 250 -23.73 1.59 -17.46
N GLY A 251 -22.48 2.00 -17.31
CA GLY A 251 -21.53 1.47 -16.33
C GLY A 251 -22.02 1.60 -14.90
N SER A 252 -22.57 2.77 -14.52
CA SER A 252 -23.13 2.99 -13.18
C SER A 252 -24.38 2.16 -12.92
N ILE A 253 -25.17 1.88 -13.96
CA ILE A 253 -26.38 1.05 -13.84
C ILE A 253 -25.99 -0.41 -13.53
N VAL A 254 -24.93 -0.93 -14.15
CA VAL A 254 -24.53 -2.33 -14.00
C VAL A 254 -23.55 -2.58 -12.86
N ALA A 255 -22.82 -1.55 -12.40
CA ALA A 255 -21.76 -1.70 -11.40
C ALA A 255 -22.20 -2.43 -10.11
N PRO A 256 -23.37 -2.13 -9.49
CA PRO A 256 -23.81 -2.84 -8.30
C PRO A 256 -24.02 -4.35 -8.54
N ALA A 257 -24.57 -4.72 -9.70
CA ALA A 257 -24.78 -6.11 -10.08
C ALA A 257 -23.44 -6.82 -10.36
N TYR A 258 -22.51 -6.15 -11.03
CA TYR A 258 -21.19 -6.68 -11.30
C TYR A 258 -20.37 -6.87 -10.02
N ARG A 259 -20.44 -5.94 -9.07
CA ARG A 259 -19.85 -6.15 -7.72
C ARG A 259 -20.38 -7.42 -7.08
N PHE A 260 -21.70 -7.57 -7.02
CA PHE A 260 -22.33 -8.74 -6.40
C PHE A 260 -21.89 -10.06 -7.07
N LEU A 261 -21.73 -10.05 -8.40
CA LEU A 261 -21.21 -11.21 -9.13
C LEU A 261 -19.75 -11.52 -8.79
N LEU A 262 -18.91 -10.51 -8.56
CA LEU A 262 -17.51 -10.71 -8.16
C LEU A 262 -17.41 -11.20 -6.70
N GLU A 263 -18.26 -10.69 -5.82
CA GLU A 263 -18.38 -11.19 -4.44
C GLU A 263 -18.83 -12.65 -4.41
N ALA A 264 -19.76 -13.04 -5.29
CA ALA A 264 -20.16 -14.43 -5.44
C ALA A 264 -19.00 -15.32 -5.95
N VAL A 265 -18.15 -14.82 -6.85
CA VAL A 265 -16.94 -15.54 -7.31
C VAL A 265 -15.95 -15.75 -6.16
N ALA A 266 -15.75 -14.73 -5.32
CA ALA A 266 -14.93 -14.84 -4.12
C ALA A 266 -15.51 -15.86 -3.12
N ALA A 267 -16.82 -15.81 -2.88
CA ALA A 267 -17.50 -16.66 -1.91
C ALA A 267 -17.62 -18.14 -2.35
N GLN A 268 -17.96 -18.42 -3.61
CA GLN A 268 -18.15 -19.79 -4.14
C GLN A 268 -16.90 -20.65 -4.02
N SER A 269 -15.76 -20.01 -3.96
CA SER A 269 -14.47 -20.67 -3.98
C SER A 269 -13.83 -20.73 -2.59
N GLY A 270 -14.51 -20.22 -1.54
CA GLY A 270 -14.01 -20.18 -0.17
C GLY A 270 -12.89 -19.15 0.06
N TRP A 271 -12.78 -18.15 -0.82
CA TRP A 271 -11.67 -17.19 -0.86
C TRP A 271 -11.97 -15.99 0.05
N ILE A 272 -11.84 -16.22 1.36
CA ILE A 272 -11.98 -15.19 2.40
C ILE A 272 -10.88 -14.10 2.28
N ASP A 273 -9.84 -14.40 1.51
CA ASP A 273 -8.68 -13.56 1.25
C ASP A 273 -8.88 -12.59 0.07
N CYS A 274 -10.04 -12.53 -0.58
CA CYS A 274 -10.34 -11.53 -1.61
C CYS A 274 -11.33 -10.49 -1.10
N LYS A 275 -10.94 -9.21 -1.15
CA LYS A 275 -11.80 -8.06 -0.87
C LYS A 275 -12.22 -7.40 -2.17
N ILE A 276 -13.53 -7.20 -2.31
CA ILE A 276 -14.11 -6.39 -3.39
C ILE A 276 -14.49 -5.02 -2.83
N SER A 277 -14.11 -3.95 -3.51
CA SER A 277 -14.44 -2.57 -3.13
C SER A 277 -14.93 -1.75 -4.31
N GLU A 278 -15.77 -0.76 -4.04
CA GLU A 278 -16.20 0.25 -5.02
C GLU A 278 -15.45 1.55 -4.75
N GLY A 279 -15.14 2.26 -5.82
CA GLY A 279 -14.57 3.61 -5.76
C GLY A 279 -15.20 4.50 -6.84
N SER A 280 -14.59 5.66 -7.07
CA SER A 280 -15.10 6.65 -8.04
C SER A 280 -15.09 6.12 -9.49
N CYS A 281 -16.21 5.52 -9.90
CA CYS A 281 -16.39 4.83 -11.19
C CYS A 281 -15.47 3.61 -11.40
N ILE A 282 -15.18 2.87 -10.32
CA ILE A 282 -14.39 1.63 -10.36
C ILE A 282 -14.98 0.53 -9.46
N ILE A 283 -14.70 -0.73 -9.80
CA ILE A 283 -14.80 -1.88 -8.90
C ILE A 283 -13.42 -2.53 -8.83
N GLU A 284 -12.93 -2.74 -7.62
CA GLU A 284 -11.59 -3.26 -7.35
C GLU A 284 -11.67 -4.62 -6.64
N ALA A 285 -10.81 -5.55 -7.04
CA ALA A 285 -10.58 -6.82 -6.36
C ALA A 285 -9.10 -6.92 -5.96
N ARG A 286 -8.86 -7.22 -4.68
CA ARG A 286 -7.52 -7.27 -4.09
C ARG A 286 -7.45 -8.25 -2.91
N PRO A 287 -6.26 -8.67 -2.48
CA PRO A 287 -6.11 -9.44 -1.26
C PRO A 287 -6.65 -8.68 -0.03
N SER A 288 -7.43 -9.35 0.82
CA SER A 288 -7.99 -8.79 2.06
C SER A 288 -6.89 -8.34 3.03
N ALA A 289 -5.76 -9.06 3.04
CA ALA A 289 -4.61 -8.79 3.90
C ALA A 289 -3.81 -7.54 3.50
N ILE A 290 -4.06 -6.95 2.33
CA ILE A 290 -3.33 -5.77 1.84
C ILE A 290 -4.22 -4.55 2.07
N ASN A 291 -3.85 -3.68 3.00
CA ASN A 291 -4.57 -2.43 3.21
C ASN A 291 -3.63 -1.33 3.75
N LYS A 292 -4.04 -0.06 3.62
CA LYS A 292 -3.21 1.09 4.04
C LYS A 292 -2.98 1.12 5.56
N GLY A 293 -3.91 0.61 6.36
CA GLY A 293 -3.74 0.45 7.81
C GLY A 293 -2.55 -0.44 8.17
N PHE A 294 -2.42 -1.60 7.50
CA PHE A 294 -1.26 -2.47 7.62
C PHE A 294 0.05 -1.76 7.26
N ALA A 295 0.05 -0.93 6.21
CA ALA A 295 1.23 -0.15 5.83
C ALA A 295 1.67 0.80 6.97
N VAL A 296 0.71 1.53 7.57
CA VAL A 296 1.00 2.43 8.70
C VAL A 296 1.51 1.65 9.91
N GLN A 297 0.86 0.53 10.28
CA GLN A 297 1.30 -0.33 11.38
C GLN A 297 2.72 -0.87 11.15
N PHE A 298 3.03 -1.30 9.93
CA PHE A 298 4.38 -1.74 9.56
C PHE A 298 5.42 -0.62 9.79
N ILE A 299 5.11 0.61 9.38
CA ILE A 299 6.02 1.75 9.53
C ILE A 299 6.23 2.08 11.00
N VAL A 300 5.16 2.14 11.79
CA VAL A 300 5.21 2.41 13.24
C VAL A 300 6.06 1.35 13.94
N ALA A 301 5.78 0.06 13.72
CA ALA A 301 6.54 -1.03 14.34
C ALA A 301 8.02 -1.03 13.89
N ARG A 302 8.30 -0.60 12.66
CA ARG A 302 9.68 -0.42 12.18
C ARG A 302 10.37 0.74 12.89
N MET A 303 9.70 1.87 13.06
CA MET A 303 10.25 3.02 13.77
C MET A 303 10.53 2.67 15.23
N GLU A 304 9.60 2.00 15.91
CA GLU A 304 9.77 1.51 17.28
C GLU A 304 11.01 0.61 17.40
N ARG A 305 11.18 -0.36 16.50
CA ARG A 305 12.38 -1.21 16.48
C ARG A 305 13.68 -0.45 16.21
N THR A 306 13.63 0.65 15.46
CA THR A 306 14.81 1.41 15.05
C THR A 306 15.21 2.46 16.10
N HIS A 307 14.23 3.08 16.74
CA HIS A 307 14.40 4.19 17.68
C HIS A 307 14.23 3.78 19.14
N GLY A 308 13.68 2.59 19.41
CA GLY A 308 13.36 2.08 20.74
C GLY A 308 12.01 2.54 21.29
N GLU A 309 11.33 3.46 20.59
CA GLU A 309 10.11 4.13 21.04
C GLU A 309 9.17 4.40 19.85
N LEU A 310 7.87 4.51 20.14
CA LEU A 310 6.87 4.92 19.14
C LEU A 310 7.11 6.36 18.66
N PRO A 311 6.63 6.73 17.45
CA PRO A 311 6.71 8.12 17.00
C PRO A 311 5.93 9.05 17.93
N GLU A 312 6.59 10.11 18.41
CA GLU A 312 5.99 11.14 19.27
C GLU A 312 4.95 11.99 18.54
N PHE A 313 5.04 12.05 17.20
CA PHE A 313 4.08 12.71 16.33
C PHE A 313 3.72 11.83 15.15
N LEU A 314 2.42 11.69 14.89
CA LEU A 314 1.89 11.01 13.71
C LEU A 314 0.94 11.96 12.98
N LEU A 315 1.15 12.08 11.67
CA LEU A 315 0.19 12.69 10.76
C LEU A 315 -0.09 11.74 9.61
N CYS A 316 -1.37 11.40 9.41
CA CYS A 316 -1.86 10.71 8.22
C CYS A 316 -2.80 11.65 7.46
N VAL A 317 -2.65 11.73 6.13
CA VAL A 317 -3.54 12.51 5.25
C VAL A 317 -4.00 11.62 4.11
N GLY A 318 -5.31 11.54 3.92
CA GLY A 318 -5.99 10.76 2.87
C GLY A 318 -7.38 11.35 2.58
N ASP A 319 -8.00 10.97 1.48
CA ASP A 319 -9.32 11.46 1.04
C ASP A 319 -10.37 10.37 0.76
N ASP A 320 -10.00 9.09 0.79
CA ASP A 320 -10.88 7.99 0.39
C ASP A 320 -11.13 6.97 1.52
N VAL A 321 -12.17 6.17 1.36
CA VAL A 321 -12.56 5.08 2.29
C VAL A 321 -11.42 4.07 2.49
N THR A 322 -10.50 3.94 1.51
CA THR A 322 -9.33 3.08 1.67
C THR A 322 -8.32 3.60 2.70
N ASP A 323 -8.37 4.88 3.06
CA ASP A 323 -7.55 5.52 4.10
C ASP A 323 -8.10 5.29 5.51
N GLU A 324 -9.38 4.93 5.64
CA GLU A 324 -10.02 4.58 6.92
C GLU A 324 -9.69 3.16 7.40
N GLY A 325 -8.77 2.47 6.72
CA GLY A 325 -8.36 1.10 7.05
C GLY A 325 -7.86 0.99 8.49
N LYS A 326 -8.40 0.00 9.22
CA LYS A 326 -7.96 -0.38 10.57
C LYS A 326 -6.87 -1.44 10.50
#